data_AF-A0A8T7HWK1-F1
#
_entry.id   AF-A0A8T7HWK1-F1
#
_cell.length_a   1.000
_cell.length_b   1.000
_cell.length_c   1.000
_cell.angle_alpha   90.00
_cell.angle_beta   90.00
_cell.angle_gamma   90.00
#
_symmetry.space_group_name_H-M   'P 1'
#
loop_
_entity.id
_entity.type
_entity.pdbx_description
1 polymer ?
#
loop_
_entity_poly.entity_id
_entity_poly.type
_entity_poly.pdbx_seq_one_letter_code
_entity_poly.pdbx_strand_id
1 'polypeptide(L)'
;MGISITQESFSEAEYQAFSERLYESLDCLKAVIDVTDFGNGQKFIGAELENYIVDDKGQVQCLNQAIIQASGDKRYTVELNQFNLEVNFDPIEFNATPFSTLENQILQHQQALQSVADEFSASIVPIGILPTLQEKDLSRESMTDLARYRSLSKQLYKMRGDKFKVNISGADQLQYNCDHVAVEGANTSFQYHLMVDHQDFAKAFNAVQLVTPLVLALAANSPIFLGQILWDETRVALFKQSIDSRQRDNVEWRQPARVTFGHGWVRNNAWELFAEAVALYPPMFPIVSDNPIAYSQGTQSLPALEELCLHMGTIWPWNRPVYCPAQNGHIRIEMRALPAGPTAA
;
A
#
# COMPACT_ATOMS: atom_id res chain seq x y z
N MET A 1 0.42 4.28 -7.09
CA MET A 1 0.29 5.65 -6.54
C MET A 1 -1.17 6.07 -6.38
N GLY A 2 -1.50 6.66 -5.23
CA GLY A 2 -2.84 7.13 -4.89
C GLY A 2 -3.24 8.41 -5.64
N ILE A 3 -4.51 8.50 -6.02
CA ILE A 3 -5.11 9.69 -6.66
C ILE A 3 -5.05 10.88 -5.70
N SER A 4 -4.78 12.08 -6.22
CA SER A 4 -4.84 13.31 -5.41
C SER A 4 -6.28 13.60 -5.02
N ILE A 5 -6.57 13.55 -3.72
CA ILE A 5 -7.89 13.84 -3.18
C ILE A 5 -7.88 15.27 -2.65
N THR A 6 -8.72 16.14 -3.22
CA THR A 6 -8.84 17.54 -2.81
C THR A 6 -10.03 17.81 -1.87
N GLN A 7 -10.95 16.85 -1.76
CA GLN A 7 -12.18 16.94 -0.97
C GLN A 7 -12.11 16.12 0.33
N GLU A 8 -12.59 16.68 1.44
CA GLU A 8 -12.50 16.09 2.79
C GLU A 8 -13.86 15.66 3.39
N SER A 9 -14.96 15.86 2.65
CA SER A 9 -16.31 15.49 3.06
C SER A 9 -17.16 15.14 1.85
N PHE A 10 -17.96 14.08 1.97
CA PHE A 10 -18.77 13.54 0.88
C PHE A 10 -20.20 13.31 1.36
N SER A 11 -21.15 13.50 0.45
CA SER A 11 -22.59 13.29 0.60
C SER A 11 -22.99 11.84 0.30
N GLU A 12 -24.18 11.44 0.74
CA GLU A 12 -24.72 10.11 0.46
C GLU A 12 -24.90 9.85 -1.04
N ALA A 13 -25.29 10.88 -1.80
CA ALA A 13 -25.46 10.78 -3.25
C ALA A 13 -24.13 10.49 -3.96
N GLU A 14 -23.02 11.06 -3.50
CA GLU A 14 -21.68 10.75 -4.03
C GLU A 14 -21.32 9.28 -3.75
N TYR A 15 -21.59 8.77 -2.53
CA TYR A 15 -21.37 7.36 -2.21
C TYR A 15 -22.20 6.41 -3.06
N GLN A 16 -23.46 6.76 -3.33
CA GLN A 16 -24.32 5.97 -4.20
C GLN A 16 -23.76 5.94 -5.63
N ALA A 17 -23.45 7.11 -6.21
CA ALA A 17 -22.91 7.21 -7.56
C ALA A 17 -21.58 6.45 -7.71
N PHE A 18 -20.69 6.55 -6.71
CA PHE A 18 -19.44 5.79 -6.71
C PHE A 18 -19.68 4.28 -6.64
N SER A 19 -20.64 3.83 -5.82
CA SER A 19 -20.97 2.41 -5.71
C SER A 19 -21.55 1.86 -7.02
N GLU A 20 -22.43 2.60 -7.69
CA GLU A 20 -22.93 2.25 -9.03
C GLU A 20 -21.78 2.13 -10.04
N ARG A 21 -20.85 3.10 -10.03
CA ARG A 21 -19.65 3.11 -10.88
C ARG A 21 -18.67 1.96 -10.58
N LEU A 22 -18.60 1.46 -9.35
CA LEU A 22 -17.83 0.27 -9.01
C LEU A 22 -18.40 -1.00 -9.66
N TYR A 23 -19.72 -1.16 -9.67
CA TYR A 23 -20.35 -2.32 -10.33
C TYR A 23 -20.14 -2.25 -11.84
N GLU A 24 -20.31 -1.07 -12.45
CA GLU A 24 -19.99 -0.86 -13.87
C GLU A 24 -18.51 -1.18 -14.16
N SER A 25 -17.59 -0.77 -13.28
CA SER A 25 -16.16 -1.08 -13.40
C SER A 25 -15.88 -2.58 -13.33
N LEU A 26 -16.60 -3.33 -12.49
CA LEU A 26 -16.44 -4.79 -12.39
C LEU A 26 -16.93 -5.52 -13.63
N ASP A 27 -18.08 -5.13 -14.17
CA ASP A 27 -18.61 -5.70 -15.41
C ASP A 27 -17.67 -5.40 -16.58
N CYS A 28 -17.15 -4.16 -16.62
CA CYS A 28 -16.15 -3.75 -17.57
C CYS A 28 -14.84 -4.54 -17.43
N LEU A 29 -14.32 -4.70 -16.21
CA LEU A 29 -13.11 -5.48 -15.96
C LEU A 29 -13.28 -6.92 -16.43
N LYS A 30 -14.44 -7.53 -16.19
CA LYS A 30 -14.75 -8.88 -16.65
C LYS A 30 -14.65 -8.99 -18.18
N ALA A 31 -15.20 -8.02 -18.91
CA ALA A 31 -15.10 -7.98 -20.36
C ALA A 31 -13.65 -7.73 -20.85
N VAL A 32 -12.87 -6.92 -20.14
CA VAL A 32 -11.46 -6.61 -20.48
C VAL A 32 -10.56 -7.83 -20.33
N ILE A 33 -10.70 -8.58 -19.23
CA ILE A 33 -9.84 -9.75 -18.98
C ILE A 33 -10.17 -10.93 -19.88
N ASP A 34 -11.40 -11.01 -20.41
CA ASP A 34 -11.83 -12.05 -21.34
C ASP A 34 -11.32 -11.81 -22.79
N VAL A 35 -10.65 -10.68 -23.06
CA VAL A 35 -10.05 -10.39 -24.37
C VAL A 35 -8.83 -11.30 -24.59
N THR A 36 -8.77 -11.96 -25.75
CA THR A 36 -7.69 -12.90 -26.10
C THR A 36 -6.27 -12.34 -25.94
N ASP A 37 -6.09 -11.05 -26.23
CA ASP A 37 -4.78 -10.39 -26.18
C ASP A 37 -4.49 -9.67 -24.85
N PHE A 38 -5.36 -9.76 -23.85
CA PHE A 38 -5.12 -9.13 -22.55
C PHE A 38 -3.93 -9.78 -21.82
N GLY A 39 -2.96 -8.96 -21.39
CA GLY A 39 -1.78 -9.45 -20.66
C GLY A 39 -0.71 -10.16 -21.49
N ASN A 40 -0.91 -10.34 -22.80
CA ASN A 40 0.09 -10.86 -23.73
C ASN A 40 1.28 -9.90 -23.91
N GLY A 41 2.47 -10.25 -23.46
CA GLY A 41 3.63 -9.39 -23.67
C GLY A 41 4.84 -9.78 -22.84
N GLN A 42 5.83 -8.90 -22.84
CA GLN A 42 6.96 -9.01 -21.92
C GLN A 42 6.47 -8.85 -20.49
N LYS A 43 7.02 -9.67 -19.60
CA LYS A 43 6.71 -9.63 -18.17
C LYS A 43 7.78 -8.86 -17.44
N PHE A 44 7.35 -8.12 -16.44
CA PHE A 44 8.22 -7.30 -15.63
C PHE A 44 8.04 -7.65 -14.17
N ILE A 45 9.11 -7.40 -13.42
CA ILE A 45 9.06 -7.23 -11.98
C ILE A 45 9.17 -5.73 -11.68
N GLY A 46 8.62 -5.32 -10.56
CA GLY A 46 8.81 -3.97 -10.04
C GLY A 46 8.97 -4.03 -8.53
N ALA A 47 9.43 -2.95 -7.93
CA ALA A 47 9.45 -2.84 -6.49
C ALA A 47 9.24 -1.40 -6.02
N GLU A 48 8.74 -1.28 -4.80
CA GLU A 48 8.60 -0.04 -4.06
C GLU A 48 9.36 -0.22 -2.73
N LEU A 49 10.18 0.75 -2.34
CA LEU A 49 10.92 0.72 -1.07
C LEU A 49 10.64 1.98 -0.27
N GLU A 50 10.06 1.81 0.90
CA GLU A 50 9.83 2.87 1.86
C GLU A 50 11.04 3.04 2.78
N ASN A 51 11.35 4.29 3.13
CA ASN A 51 12.53 4.65 3.92
C ASN A 51 12.17 5.62 5.04
N TYR A 52 12.93 5.56 6.12
CA TYR A 52 12.95 6.58 7.16
C TYR A 52 13.92 7.70 6.82
N ILE A 53 13.60 8.91 7.30
CA ILE A 53 14.48 10.06 7.31
C ILE A 53 14.84 10.35 8.77
N VAL A 54 16.13 10.36 9.10
CA VAL A 54 16.62 10.52 10.48
C VAL A 54 17.73 11.54 10.59
N ASP A 55 18.01 12.05 11.79
CA ASP A 55 19.20 12.84 12.11
C ASP A 55 20.41 11.97 12.49
N ASP A 56 21.51 12.63 12.85
CA ASP A 56 22.76 12.00 13.31
C ASP A 56 22.63 11.18 14.59
N LYS A 57 21.53 11.34 15.33
CA LYS A 57 21.18 10.57 16.53
C LYS A 57 20.16 9.47 16.24
N GLY A 58 19.79 9.29 14.98
CA GLY A 58 18.76 8.33 14.55
C GLY A 58 17.35 8.74 14.94
N GLN A 59 17.07 10.00 15.29
CA GLN A 59 15.70 10.48 15.53
C GLN A 59 15.06 10.90 14.21
N VAL A 60 13.76 10.66 14.06
CA VAL A 60 13.05 10.98 12.82
C VAL A 60 13.08 12.48 12.50
N GLN A 61 13.13 12.79 11.21
CA GLN A 61 13.07 14.15 10.68
C GLN A 61 11.91 14.28 9.70
N CYS A 62 11.03 15.25 9.93
CA CYS A 62 9.84 15.50 9.11
C CYS A 62 10.21 16.29 7.83
N LEU A 63 10.93 15.64 6.91
CA LEU A 63 11.57 16.29 5.76
C LEU A 63 11.20 15.67 4.40
N ASN A 64 10.23 14.74 4.33
CA ASN A 64 9.94 14.02 3.09
C ASN A 64 9.64 14.93 1.90
N GLN A 65 8.77 15.93 2.06
CA GLN A 65 8.42 16.88 1.00
C GLN A 65 9.62 17.72 0.57
N ALA A 66 10.44 18.17 1.52
CA ALA A 66 11.62 18.98 1.22
C ALA A 66 12.67 18.18 0.42
N ILE A 67 12.96 16.95 0.85
CA ILE A 67 13.89 16.04 0.17
C ILE A 67 13.37 15.66 -1.22
N ILE A 68 12.09 15.29 -1.34
CA ILE A 68 11.48 14.93 -2.62
C ILE A 68 11.52 16.12 -3.58
N GLN A 69 11.15 17.32 -3.11
CA GLN A 69 11.20 18.53 -3.93
C GLN A 69 12.63 18.85 -4.41
N ALA A 70 13.61 18.76 -3.52
CA ALA A 70 15.02 19.00 -3.86
C ALA A 70 15.58 17.97 -4.84
N SER A 71 15.15 16.71 -4.74
CA SER A 71 15.59 15.65 -5.65
C SER A 71 15.14 15.85 -7.11
N GLY A 72 13.95 16.44 -7.31
CA GLY A 72 13.32 16.57 -8.63
C GLY A 72 12.93 15.24 -9.30
N ASP A 73 13.09 14.09 -8.63
CA ASP A 73 12.80 12.77 -9.20
C ASP A 73 11.36 12.35 -8.89
N LYS A 74 10.60 12.02 -9.93
CA LYS A 74 9.18 11.63 -9.83
C LYS A 74 8.98 10.21 -9.27
N ARG A 75 10.05 9.43 -9.17
CA ARG A 75 10.03 8.09 -8.55
C ARG A 75 9.96 8.17 -7.03
N TYR A 76 10.23 9.32 -6.43
CA TYR A 76 10.10 9.52 -4.99
C TYR A 76 8.75 10.10 -4.63
N THR A 77 8.08 9.48 -3.67
CA THR A 77 6.75 9.89 -3.24
C THR A 77 6.68 10.01 -1.72
N VAL A 78 5.75 10.84 -1.24
CA VAL A 78 5.52 11.02 0.20
C VAL A 78 4.66 9.89 0.74
N GLU A 79 5.00 9.42 1.93
CA GLU A 79 4.19 8.47 2.69
C GLU A 79 3.29 9.16 3.73
N LEU A 80 2.54 8.37 4.50
CA LEU A 80 1.59 8.87 5.49
C LEU A 80 2.22 9.88 6.46
N ASN A 81 3.44 9.61 6.92
CA ASN A 81 4.18 10.47 7.83
C ASN A 81 5.30 11.23 7.13
N GLN A 82 5.59 12.43 7.62
CA GLN A 82 6.57 13.37 7.07
C GLN A 82 8.02 12.86 7.15
N PHE A 83 8.27 11.86 7.98
CA PHE A 83 9.58 11.23 8.12
C PHE A 83 9.74 9.96 7.27
N ASN A 84 8.76 9.64 6.42
CA ASN A 84 8.83 8.56 5.46
C ASN A 84 8.70 9.05 4.02
N LEU A 85 9.41 8.37 3.14
CA LEU A 85 9.28 8.50 1.70
C LEU A 85 9.35 7.12 1.06
N GLU A 86 8.81 6.99 -0.14
CA GLU A 86 8.82 5.78 -0.94
C GLU A 86 9.60 6.01 -2.24
N VAL A 87 10.41 5.04 -2.64
CA VAL A 87 11.04 4.96 -3.96
C VAL A 87 10.29 3.93 -4.81
N ASN A 88 9.78 4.34 -5.96
CA ASN A 88 9.19 3.47 -6.98
C ASN A 88 10.25 3.15 -8.04
N PHE A 89 10.75 1.92 -8.07
CA PHE A 89 11.80 1.51 -9.02
C PHE A 89 11.27 1.32 -10.43
N ASP A 90 12.15 1.46 -11.42
CA ASP A 90 11.78 1.22 -12.81
C ASP A 90 11.49 -0.27 -13.03
N PRO A 91 10.42 -0.61 -13.79
CA PRO A 91 10.10 -2.01 -14.10
C PRO A 91 11.28 -2.72 -14.78
N ILE A 92 11.59 -3.93 -14.33
CA ILE A 92 12.70 -4.75 -14.84
C ILE A 92 12.12 -5.92 -15.61
N GLU A 93 12.55 -6.10 -16.86
CA GLU A 93 12.18 -7.26 -17.65
C GLU A 93 12.58 -8.55 -16.92
N PHE A 94 11.70 -9.54 -16.94
CA PHE A 94 11.97 -10.85 -16.34
C PHE A 94 12.97 -11.64 -17.21
N ASN A 95 14.26 -11.30 -17.07
CA ASN A 95 15.38 -11.88 -17.82
C ASN A 95 16.26 -12.78 -16.92
N ALA A 96 17.55 -12.98 -17.27
CA ALA A 96 18.44 -13.88 -16.52
C ALA A 96 18.97 -13.31 -15.18
N THR A 97 18.99 -11.98 -15.00
CA THR A 97 19.58 -11.34 -13.80
C THR A 97 18.69 -10.23 -13.19
N PRO A 98 17.36 -10.41 -13.10
CA PRO A 98 16.45 -9.31 -12.75
C PRO A 98 16.67 -8.81 -11.32
N PHE A 99 17.03 -9.70 -10.39
CA PHE A 99 17.30 -9.34 -9.00
C PHE A 99 18.61 -8.55 -8.83
N SER A 100 19.67 -8.91 -9.56
CA SER A 100 20.91 -8.11 -9.56
C SER A 100 20.67 -6.73 -10.19
N THR A 101 19.81 -6.62 -11.20
CA THR A 101 19.40 -5.32 -11.74
C THR A 101 18.63 -4.51 -10.70
N LEU A 102 17.73 -5.14 -9.94
CA LEU A 102 16.97 -4.48 -8.88
C LEU A 102 17.86 -4.00 -7.74
N GLU A 103 18.77 -4.84 -7.26
CA GLU A 103 19.76 -4.50 -6.23
C GLU A 103 20.57 -3.26 -6.65
N ASN A 104 21.04 -3.22 -7.90
CA ASN A 104 21.75 -2.05 -8.44
C ASN A 104 20.88 -0.79 -8.47
N GLN A 105 19.60 -0.90 -8.84
CA GLN A 105 18.69 0.25 -8.78
C GLN A 105 18.50 0.74 -7.34
N ILE A 106 18.31 -0.18 -6.38
CA ILE A 106 18.18 0.17 -4.95
C ILE A 106 19.42 0.94 -4.48
N LEU A 107 20.61 0.42 -4.74
CA LEU A 107 21.87 1.07 -4.33
C LEU A 107 22.04 2.47 -4.96
N GLN A 108 21.74 2.61 -6.26
CA GLN A 108 21.82 3.89 -6.95
C GLN A 108 20.85 4.93 -6.37
N HIS A 109 19.61 4.53 -6.12
CA HIS A 109 18.60 5.41 -5.54
C HIS A 109 18.88 5.77 -4.09
N GLN A 110 19.35 4.81 -3.28
CA GLN A 110 19.79 5.08 -1.91
C GLN A 110 20.93 6.10 -1.89
N GLN A 111 21.94 5.96 -2.75
CA GLN A 111 23.03 6.91 -2.84
C GLN A 111 22.56 8.30 -3.30
N ALA A 112 21.71 8.36 -4.33
CA ALA A 112 21.18 9.61 -4.87
C ALA A 112 20.33 10.35 -3.81
N LEU A 113 19.45 9.62 -3.13
CA LEU A 113 18.59 10.18 -2.11
C LEU A 113 19.37 10.60 -0.86
N GLN A 114 20.39 9.82 -0.45
CA GLN A 114 21.28 10.20 0.64
C GLN A 114 22.04 11.49 0.32
N SER A 115 22.51 11.66 -0.92
CA SER A 115 23.19 12.89 -1.35
C SER A 115 22.31 14.13 -1.21
N VAL A 116 21.01 14.00 -1.49
CA VAL A 116 20.03 15.08 -1.27
C VAL A 116 19.76 15.28 0.23
N ALA A 117 19.61 14.20 1.00
CA ALA A 117 19.35 14.26 2.44
C ALA A 117 20.50 14.93 3.22
N ASP A 118 21.75 14.76 2.76
CA ASP A 118 22.93 15.40 3.35
C ASP A 118 22.81 16.94 3.36
N GLU A 119 22.16 17.55 2.35
CA GLU A 119 21.91 18.99 2.30
C GLU A 119 21.01 19.47 3.47
N PHE A 120 20.23 18.56 4.05
CA PHE A 120 19.36 18.80 5.19
C PHE A 120 19.91 18.25 6.51
N SER A 121 21.17 17.79 6.54
CA SER A 121 21.76 17.09 7.70
C SER A 121 20.95 15.87 8.15
N ALA A 122 20.40 15.12 7.19
CA ALA A 122 19.57 13.95 7.42
C ALA A 122 20.15 12.69 6.74
N SER A 123 19.73 11.52 7.21
CA SER A 123 20.09 10.22 6.67
C SER A 123 18.85 9.41 6.29
N ILE A 124 18.99 8.61 5.22
CA ILE A 124 17.95 7.72 4.71
C ILE A 124 18.21 6.31 5.22
N VAL A 125 17.20 5.71 5.86
CA VAL A 125 17.35 4.40 6.50
C VAL A 125 16.21 3.47 6.07
N PRO A 126 16.48 2.39 5.31
CA PRO A 126 15.51 1.34 5.05
C PRO A 126 15.42 0.41 6.26
N ILE A 127 14.29 0.41 6.97
CA ILE A 127 14.06 -0.47 8.13
C ILE A 127 12.57 -0.61 8.43
N GLY A 128 12.07 -1.82 8.69
CA GLY A 128 10.65 -2.08 8.92
C GLY A 128 10.01 -1.15 9.96
N ILE A 129 10.55 -1.10 11.19
CA ILE A 129 10.17 -0.10 12.20
C ILE A 129 11.45 0.48 12.78
N LEU A 130 11.54 1.81 12.84
CA LEU A 130 12.69 2.49 13.42
C LEU A 130 12.67 2.36 14.96
N PRO A 131 13.68 1.72 15.60
CA PRO A 131 13.67 1.45 17.04
C PRO A 131 13.70 2.68 17.94
N THR A 132 14.17 3.82 17.41
CA THR A 132 14.31 5.09 18.13
C THR A 132 13.03 5.92 18.15
N LEU A 133 11.95 5.46 17.50
CA LEU A 133 10.65 6.12 17.52
C LEU A 133 10.14 6.31 18.95
N GLN A 134 9.66 7.51 19.23
CA GLN A 134 9.01 7.89 20.47
C GLN A 134 7.56 8.28 20.21
N GLU A 135 6.73 8.29 21.25
CA GLU A 135 5.30 8.64 21.10
C GLU A 135 5.09 10.03 20.50
N LYS A 136 5.96 11.00 20.83
CA LYS A 136 5.94 12.36 20.28
C LYS A 136 6.06 12.38 18.75
N ASP A 137 6.74 11.38 18.18
CA ASP A 137 7.01 11.28 16.75
C ASP A 137 5.78 10.76 15.99
N LEU A 138 4.84 10.11 16.67
CA LEU A 138 3.63 9.52 16.10
C LEU A 138 2.41 10.39 16.41
N SER A 139 2.52 11.69 16.19
CA SER A 139 1.45 12.66 16.43
C SER A 139 0.69 12.99 15.13
N ARG A 140 -0.41 13.74 15.23
CA ARG A 140 -1.13 14.24 14.03
C ARG A 140 -0.24 15.18 13.23
N GLU A 141 0.60 15.94 13.91
CA GLU A 141 1.54 16.91 13.36
C GLU A 141 2.63 16.25 12.53
N SER A 142 2.91 14.97 12.77
CA SER A 142 3.86 14.18 11.99
C SER A 142 3.28 13.65 10.67
N MET A 143 1.96 13.72 10.46
CA MET A 143 1.35 13.28 9.21
C MET A 143 1.72 14.23 8.06
N THR A 144 1.97 13.67 6.88
CA THR A 144 2.19 14.45 5.66
C THR A 144 0.95 15.30 5.37
N ASP A 145 1.15 16.62 5.23
CA ASP A 145 0.07 17.60 5.12
C ASP A 145 -0.58 17.65 3.72
N LEU A 146 -1.15 16.51 3.30
CA LEU A 146 -1.93 16.40 2.07
C LEU A 146 -3.37 16.02 2.39
N ALA A 147 -4.30 16.59 1.64
CA ALA A 147 -5.73 16.36 1.79
C ALA A 147 -6.09 14.86 1.76
N ARG A 148 -5.42 14.05 0.93
CA ARG A 148 -5.59 12.57 0.93
C ARG A 148 -5.37 11.92 2.29
N TYR A 149 -4.32 12.30 3.03
CA TYR A 149 -3.95 11.69 4.31
C TYR A 149 -4.85 12.20 5.45
N ARG A 150 -5.22 13.48 5.41
CA ARG A 150 -6.23 14.05 6.33
C ARG A 150 -7.59 13.39 6.14
N SER A 151 -8.03 13.24 4.89
CA SER A 151 -9.27 12.54 4.53
C SER A 151 -9.24 11.08 4.95
N LEU A 152 -8.14 10.36 4.70
CA LEU A 152 -7.94 8.97 5.14
C LEU A 152 -8.11 8.83 6.66
N SER A 153 -7.39 9.65 7.43
CA SER A 153 -7.48 9.66 8.90
C SER A 153 -8.90 9.89 9.38
N LYS A 154 -9.57 10.91 8.82
CA LYS A 154 -10.94 11.29 9.18
C LYS A 154 -11.95 10.18 8.84
N GLN A 155 -11.86 9.56 7.67
CA GLN A 155 -12.77 8.49 7.28
C GLN A 155 -12.58 7.24 8.12
N LEU A 156 -11.33 6.80 8.33
CA LEU A 156 -11.04 5.65 9.20
C LEU A 156 -11.54 5.88 10.63
N TYR A 157 -11.30 7.07 11.18
CA TYR A 157 -11.78 7.42 12.53
C TYR A 157 -13.32 7.46 12.59
N LYS A 158 -13.97 8.04 11.58
CA LYS A 158 -15.44 8.05 11.47
C LYS A 158 -16.02 6.64 11.38
N MET A 159 -15.43 5.78 10.55
CA MET A 159 -15.86 4.38 10.41
C MET A 159 -15.69 3.62 11.73
N ARG A 160 -14.56 3.82 12.41
CA ARG A 160 -14.28 3.18 13.69
C ARG A 160 -15.23 3.64 14.80
N GLY A 161 -15.55 4.93 14.87
CA GLY A 161 -16.45 5.51 15.86
C GLY A 161 -15.90 5.60 17.30
N ASP A 162 -14.64 5.22 17.51
CA ASP A 162 -13.89 5.30 18.79
C ASP A 162 -12.40 5.46 18.46
N LYS A 163 -11.56 5.66 19.48
CA LYS A 163 -10.10 5.59 19.35
C LYS A 163 -9.66 4.23 18.79
N PHE A 164 -8.63 4.25 17.96
CA PHE A 164 -7.89 3.05 17.61
C PHE A 164 -7.16 2.55 18.85
N LYS A 165 -7.17 1.23 19.03
CA LYS A 165 -6.57 0.55 20.18
C LYS A 165 -5.55 -0.44 19.64
N VAL A 166 -4.28 -0.20 19.94
CA VAL A 166 -3.17 -1.06 19.58
C VAL A 166 -2.77 -1.82 20.85
N ASN A 167 -2.92 -3.14 20.82
CA ASN A 167 -2.46 -4.03 21.87
C ASN A 167 -1.59 -5.12 21.24
N ILE A 168 -0.30 -5.10 21.58
CA ILE A 168 0.69 -6.03 21.04
C ILE A 168 1.44 -6.65 22.21
N SER A 169 1.47 -7.98 22.26
CA SER A 169 2.20 -8.74 23.27
C SER A 169 3.36 -9.47 22.60
N GLY A 170 4.58 -9.16 23.02
CA GLY A 170 5.81 -9.88 22.69
C GLY A 170 6.57 -10.23 23.97
N ALA A 171 7.88 -9.97 24.00
CA ALA A 171 8.64 -10.04 25.25
C ALA A 171 8.17 -8.98 26.25
N ASP A 172 7.88 -7.79 25.73
CA ASP A 172 7.19 -6.70 26.43
C ASP A 172 5.73 -6.60 25.98
N GLN A 173 4.97 -5.69 26.60
CA GLN A 173 3.59 -5.39 26.22
C GLN A 173 3.43 -3.93 25.85
N LEU A 174 2.79 -3.68 24.71
CA LEU A 174 2.39 -2.35 24.29
C LEU A 174 0.87 -2.24 24.30
N GLN A 175 0.35 -1.25 25.03
CA GLN A 175 -1.02 -0.78 24.92
C GLN A 175 -1.00 0.70 24.57
N TYR A 176 -1.51 1.03 23.40
CA TYR A 176 -1.50 2.39 22.88
C TYR A 176 -2.86 2.75 22.29
N ASN A 177 -3.34 3.95 22.57
CA ASN A 177 -4.61 4.45 22.04
C ASN A 177 -4.35 5.73 21.25
N CYS A 178 -4.87 5.80 20.02
CA CYS A 178 -4.80 7.00 19.19
C CYS A 178 -6.12 7.32 18.52
N ASP A 179 -6.31 8.57 18.16
CA ASP A 179 -7.48 9.07 17.44
C ASP A 179 -7.15 9.54 16.01
N HIS A 180 -5.98 9.12 15.52
CA HIS A 180 -5.45 9.41 14.19
C HIS A 180 -4.65 8.21 13.70
N VAL A 181 -4.36 8.21 12.40
CA VAL A 181 -3.69 7.10 11.74
C VAL A 181 -2.16 7.22 11.65
N ALA A 182 -1.56 8.35 12.10
CA ALA A 182 -0.10 8.57 12.05
C ALA A 182 0.75 7.41 12.63
N VAL A 183 0.21 6.64 13.57
CA VAL A 183 0.87 5.44 14.12
C VAL A 183 1.20 4.41 13.03
N GLU A 184 0.40 4.37 11.97
CA GLU A 184 0.61 3.49 10.83
C GLU A 184 1.88 3.82 10.05
N GLY A 185 2.30 5.09 9.98
CA GLY A 185 3.56 5.45 9.33
C GLY A 185 4.80 5.04 10.13
N ALA A 186 4.66 4.34 11.26
CA ALA A 186 5.79 3.59 11.84
C ALA A 186 6.15 2.35 11.00
N ASN A 187 5.26 1.88 10.13
CA ASN A 187 5.55 0.73 9.27
C ASN A 187 6.21 1.24 7.99
N THR A 188 7.39 0.73 7.65
CA THR A 188 7.89 0.83 6.28
C THR A 188 8.00 -0.55 5.63
N SER A 189 7.82 -0.62 4.32
CA SER A 189 7.77 -1.87 3.58
C SER A 189 8.70 -1.91 2.36
N PHE A 190 9.02 -3.13 1.94
CA PHE A 190 9.57 -3.42 0.62
C PHE A 190 8.50 -4.18 -0.16
N GLN A 191 7.87 -3.52 -1.14
CA GLN A 191 6.76 -4.10 -1.88
C GLN A 191 7.27 -4.59 -3.24
N TYR A 192 6.91 -5.81 -3.62
CA TYR A 192 7.35 -6.40 -4.87
C TYR A 192 6.17 -6.64 -5.80
N HIS A 193 6.31 -6.26 -7.07
CA HIS A 193 5.29 -6.46 -8.08
C HIS A 193 5.74 -7.55 -9.05
N LEU A 194 4.88 -8.54 -9.26
CA LEU A 194 5.10 -9.63 -10.19
C LEU A 194 4.02 -9.64 -11.26
N MET A 195 4.41 -9.38 -12.51
CA MET A 195 3.55 -9.69 -13.65
C MET A 195 3.53 -11.20 -13.90
N VAL A 196 2.34 -11.74 -14.15
CA VAL A 196 2.11 -13.16 -14.44
C VAL A 196 1.23 -13.28 -15.67
N ASP A 197 1.24 -14.44 -16.32
CA ASP A 197 0.26 -14.71 -17.38
C ASP A 197 -1.14 -14.66 -16.78
N HIS A 198 -2.07 -13.99 -17.48
CA HIS A 198 -3.44 -13.84 -17.03
C HIS A 198 -4.09 -15.19 -16.67
N GLN A 199 -3.89 -16.20 -17.52
CA GLN A 199 -4.40 -17.57 -17.34
C GLN A 199 -3.85 -18.29 -16.10
N ASP A 200 -2.68 -17.88 -15.59
CA ASP A 200 -2.03 -18.50 -14.44
C ASP A 200 -2.14 -17.65 -13.17
N PHE A 201 -2.85 -16.51 -13.24
CA PHE A 201 -2.96 -15.55 -12.14
C PHE A 201 -3.44 -16.22 -10.85
N ALA A 202 -4.51 -17.02 -10.89
CA ALA A 202 -5.05 -17.67 -9.69
C ALA A 202 -4.03 -18.60 -9.03
N LYS A 203 -3.29 -19.38 -9.83
CA LYS A 203 -2.24 -20.30 -9.32
C LYS A 203 -1.10 -19.51 -8.69
N ALA A 204 -0.62 -18.47 -9.38
CA ALA A 204 0.49 -17.64 -8.89
C ALA A 204 0.10 -16.89 -7.62
N PHE A 205 -1.09 -16.29 -7.57
CA PHE A 205 -1.60 -15.58 -6.40
C PHE A 205 -1.74 -16.51 -5.19
N ASN A 206 -2.31 -17.71 -5.38
CA ASN A 206 -2.43 -18.69 -4.31
C ASN A 206 -1.06 -19.20 -3.84
N ALA A 207 -0.09 -19.37 -4.74
CA ALA A 207 1.28 -19.75 -4.37
C ALA A 207 1.97 -18.65 -3.54
N VAL A 208 1.84 -17.39 -3.96
CA VAL A 208 2.32 -16.22 -3.20
C VAL A 208 1.68 -16.17 -1.81
N GLN A 209 0.36 -16.34 -1.72
CA GLN A 209 -0.35 -16.39 -0.45
C GLN A 209 0.13 -17.51 0.48
N LEU A 210 0.36 -18.70 -0.08
CA LEU A 210 0.84 -19.85 0.67
C LEU A 210 2.25 -19.62 1.25
N VAL A 211 3.15 -19.00 0.48
CA VAL A 211 4.56 -18.82 0.88
C VAL A 211 4.80 -17.56 1.72
N THR A 212 3.92 -16.56 1.64
CA THR A 212 4.04 -15.26 2.34
C THR A 212 4.45 -15.38 3.82
N PRO A 213 3.80 -16.20 4.68
CA PRO A 213 4.21 -16.28 6.08
C PRO A 213 5.63 -16.81 6.28
N LEU A 214 6.12 -17.70 5.40
CA LEU A 214 7.48 -18.24 5.47
C LEU A 214 8.51 -17.18 5.09
N VAL A 215 8.27 -16.46 3.99
CA VAL A 215 9.17 -15.38 3.54
C VAL A 215 9.20 -14.27 4.59
N LEU A 216 8.04 -13.90 5.14
CA LEU A 216 7.96 -12.88 6.17
C LEU A 216 8.73 -13.25 7.44
N ALA A 217 8.62 -14.51 7.89
CA ALA A 217 9.36 -14.97 9.06
C ALA A 217 10.88 -14.93 8.85
N LEU A 218 11.37 -15.19 7.63
CA LEU A 218 12.79 -15.10 7.29
C LEU A 218 13.28 -13.65 7.18
N ALA A 219 12.40 -12.74 6.76
CA ALA A 219 12.73 -11.34 6.49
C ALA A 219 12.46 -10.39 7.67
N ALA A 220 12.01 -10.90 8.82
CA ALA A 220 11.58 -10.08 9.96
C ALA A 220 12.62 -9.02 10.34
N ASN A 221 12.19 -7.75 10.37
CA ASN A 221 13.06 -6.60 10.57
C ASN A 221 12.33 -5.45 11.31
N SER A 222 11.45 -5.80 12.25
CA SER A 222 10.74 -4.81 13.08
C SER A 222 10.46 -5.28 14.52
N PRO A 223 11.49 -5.71 15.29
CA PRO A 223 11.30 -6.27 16.62
C PRO A 223 10.96 -5.25 17.72
N ILE A 224 11.30 -3.97 17.50
CA ILE A 224 11.22 -2.93 18.53
C ILE A 224 10.29 -1.80 18.08
N PHE A 225 9.34 -1.42 18.93
CA PHE A 225 8.46 -0.29 18.69
C PHE A 225 8.19 0.46 20.00
N LEU A 226 8.38 1.78 20.01
CA LEU A 226 8.24 2.64 21.21
C LEU A 226 9.07 2.14 22.41
N GLY A 227 10.27 1.64 22.13
CA GLY A 227 11.18 1.08 23.14
C GLY A 227 10.77 -0.27 23.73
N GLN A 228 9.71 -0.90 23.22
CA GLN A 228 9.25 -2.23 23.65
C GLN A 228 9.74 -3.30 22.67
N ILE A 229 10.19 -4.44 23.19
CA ILE A 229 10.52 -5.64 22.41
C ILE A 229 9.24 -6.45 22.18
N LEU A 230 8.73 -6.43 20.95
CA LEU A 230 7.43 -7.00 20.60
C LEU A 230 7.59 -8.27 19.74
N TRP A 231 6.95 -8.32 18.57
CA TRP A 231 7.13 -9.44 17.63
C TRP A 231 8.35 -9.16 16.77
N ASP A 232 9.08 -10.20 16.36
CA ASP A 232 10.19 -10.04 15.39
C ASP A 232 9.78 -9.22 14.16
N GLU A 233 8.50 -9.36 13.77
CA GLU A 233 7.86 -8.56 12.74
C GLU A 233 6.59 -7.86 13.27
N THR A 234 6.78 -6.81 14.07
CA THR A 234 5.70 -6.06 14.74
C THR A 234 4.74 -5.36 13.77
N ARG A 235 5.20 -5.04 12.56
CA ARG A 235 4.35 -4.35 11.56
C ARG A 235 3.05 -5.09 11.28
N VAL A 236 3.05 -6.43 11.32
CA VAL A 236 1.84 -7.24 11.08
C VAL A 236 0.74 -6.88 12.08
N ALA A 237 1.09 -6.81 13.36
CA ALA A 237 0.15 -6.50 14.42
C ALA A 237 -0.17 -5.01 14.47
N LEU A 238 0.83 -4.16 14.24
CA LEU A 238 0.68 -2.70 14.27
C LEU A 238 -0.23 -2.21 13.15
N PHE A 239 0.08 -2.54 11.90
CA PHE A 239 -0.69 -2.10 10.73
C PHE A 239 -2.15 -2.54 10.81
N LYS A 240 -2.40 -3.79 11.23
CA LYS A 240 -3.75 -4.31 11.39
C LYS A 240 -4.58 -3.53 12.43
N GLN A 241 -3.95 -2.98 13.47
CA GLN A 241 -4.64 -2.37 14.60
C GLN A 241 -4.70 -0.83 14.52
N SER A 242 -3.66 -0.18 14.00
CA SER A 242 -3.53 1.28 13.93
C SER A 242 -4.53 1.94 12.97
N ILE A 243 -5.04 1.18 12.01
CA ILE A 243 -6.05 1.62 11.03
C ILE A 243 -7.31 0.73 11.02
N ASP A 244 -7.54 -0.04 12.10
CA ASP A 244 -8.70 -0.93 12.19
C ASP A 244 -10.01 -0.13 12.30
N SER A 245 -10.74 -0.02 11.19
CA SER A 245 -12.01 0.72 11.09
C SER A 245 -13.24 -0.07 11.56
N ARG A 246 -13.08 -1.32 12.00
CA ARG A 246 -14.22 -2.18 12.35
C ARG A 246 -14.85 -1.78 13.69
N GLN A 247 -16.18 -1.85 13.72
CA GLN A 247 -16.99 -1.65 14.92
C GLN A 247 -17.32 -3.00 15.58
N ARG A 248 -16.42 -3.53 16.42
CA ARG A 248 -16.51 -4.93 16.90
C ARG A 248 -17.74 -5.23 17.77
N ASP A 249 -18.26 -4.23 18.49
CA ASP A 249 -19.30 -4.43 19.51
C ASP A 249 -20.66 -3.80 19.12
N ASN A 250 -20.78 -3.17 17.96
CA ASN A 250 -21.93 -2.33 17.58
C ASN A 250 -22.78 -2.87 16.42
N VAL A 251 -22.31 -3.90 15.70
CA VAL A 251 -23.00 -4.42 14.51
C VAL A 251 -23.15 -5.93 14.56
N GLU A 252 -24.31 -6.45 14.16
CA GLU A 252 -24.53 -7.90 14.01
C GLU A 252 -23.62 -8.51 12.94
N TRP A 253 -23.33 -7.74 11.89
CA TRP A 253 -22.43 -8.14 10.81
C TRP A 253 -20.96 -7.89 11.19
N ARG A 254 -20.14 -8.95 11.11
CA ARG A 254 -18.70 -8.87 11.38
C ARG A 254 -17.95 -8.34 10.17
N GLN A 255 -17.72 -7.03 10.14
CA GLN A 255 -16.99 -6.39 9.06
C GLN A 255 -15.56 -6.97 8.92
N PRO A 256 -15.05 -7.21 7.70
CA PRO A 256 -13.68 -7.63 7.50
C PRO A 256 -12.70 -6.49 7.81
N ALA A 257 -11.48 -6.84 8.18
CA ALA A 257 -10.41 -5.86 8.35
C ALA A 257 -9.91 -5.44 6.97
N ARG A 258 -9.64 -4.15 6.75
CA ARG A 258 -9.01 -3.68 5.50
C ARG A 258 -7.56 -4.17 5.36
N VAL A 259 -6.89 -4.43 6.48
CA VAL A 259 -5.59 -5.14 6.51
C VAL A 259 -5.85 -6.63 6.70
N THR A 260 -5.60 -7.43 5.67
CA THR A 260 -6.02 -8.84 5.64
C THR A 260 -5.09 -9.73 4.82
N PHE A 261 -5.14 -11.04 5.06
CA PHE A 261 -4.57 -12.07 4.17
C PHE A 261 -5.62 -12.63 3.21
N GLY A 262 -6.75 -11.94 3.01
CA GLY A 262 -7.86 -12.40 2.17
C GLY A 262 -8.82 -13.36 2.90
N HIS A 263 -9.89 -13.75 2.21
CA HIS A 263 -10.98 -14.57 2.77
C HIS A 263 -11.10 -15.96 2.16
N GLY A 264 -10.16 -16.36 1.31
CA GLY A 264 -10.12 -17.66 0.67
C GLY A 264 -9.11 -17.73 -0.47
N TRP A 265 -9.08 -18.88 -1.13
CA TRP A 265 -8.27 -19.11 -2.33
C TRP A 265 -8.97 -18.58 -3.58
N VAL A 266 -8.20 -17.96 -4.48
CA VAL A 266 -8.67 -17.55 -5.81
C VAL A 266 -8.94 -18.79 -6.64
N ARG A 267 -10.08 -18.86 -7.31
CA ARG A 267 -10.53 -20.07 -8.01
C ARG A 267 -10.26 -20.00 -9.50
N ASN A 268 -10.67 -18.91 -10.14
CA ASN A 268 -10.60 -18.77 -11.59
C ASN A 268 -9.56 -17.74 -12.00
N ASN A 269 -9.75 -16.46 -11.64
CA ASN A 269 -8.87 -15.37 -12.08
C ASN A 269 -8.94 -14.18 -11.11
N ALA A 270 -8.17 -13.13 -11.43
CA ALA A 270 -8.02 -11.94 -10.60
C ALA A 270 -9.33 -11.18 -10.34
N TRP A 271 -10.34 -11.29 -11.21
CA TRP A 271 -11.62 -10.59 -11.06
C TRP A 271 -12.28 -10.87 -9.71
N GLU A 272 -12.15 -12.10 -9.20
CA GLU A 272 -12.71 -12.51 -7.91
C GLU A 272 -12.25 -11.61 -6.75
N LEU A 273 -10.98 -11.18 -6.78
CA LEU A 273 -10.41 -10.33 -5.73
C LEU A 273 -10.97 -8.89 -5.81
N PHE A 274 -11.21 -8.38 -7.01
CA PHE A 274 -11.88 -7.09 -7.20
C PHE A 274 -13.35 -7.17 -6.81
N ALA A 275 -14.04 -8.24 -7.20
CA ALA A 275 -15.44 -8.47 -6.85
C ALA A 275 -15.62 -8.65 -5.34
N GLU A 276 -14.73 -9.37 -4.67
CA GLU A 276 -14.69 -9.48 -3.21
C GLU A 276 -14.52 -8.10 -2.56
N ALA A 277 -13.59 -7.29 -3.07
CA ALA A 277 -13.33 -5.96 -2.56
C ALA A 277 -14.56 -5.03 -2.64
N VAL A 278 -15.25 -5.02 -3.79
CA VAL A 278 -16.47 -4.22 -3.98
C VAL A 278 -17.63 -4.75 -3.13
N ALA A 279 -17.77 -6.07 -2.99
CA ALA A 279 -18.88 -6.67 -2.24
C ALA A 279 -18.74 -6.52 -0.72
N LEU A 280 -17.51 -6.55 -0.17
CA LEU A 280 -17.29 -6.64 1.27
C LEU A 280 -16.92 -5.32 1.94
N TYR A 281 -16.33 -4.37 1.21
CA TYR A 281 -15.80 -3.15 1.80
C TYR A 281 -16.58 -1.93 1.33
N PRO A 282 -17.16 -1.14 2.26
CA PRO A 282 -17.76 0.14 1.91
C PRO A 282 -16.73 1.07 1.27
N PRO A 283 -17.10 1.91 0.28
CA PRO A 283 -16.20 2.93 -0.25
C PRO A 283 -15.74 3.92 0.84
N MET A 284 -14.49 4.37 0.75
CA MET A 284 -13.94 5.41 1.64
C MET A 284 -13.89 6.79 0.99
N PHE A 285 -13.58 6.81 -0.31
CA PHE A 285 -13.47 8.04 -1.10
C PHE A 285 -14.38 7.91 -2.33
N PRO A 286 -15.59 8.47 -2.28
CA PRO A 286 -16.55 8.36 -3.38
C PRO A 286 -16.26 9.40 -4.48
N ILE A 287 -15.06 9.37 -5.03
CA ILE A 287 -14.63 10.28 -6.10
C ILE A 287 -14.91 9.59 -7.42
N VAL A 288 -15.92 10.09 -8.13
CA VAL A 288 -16.30 9.59 -9.45
C VAL A 288 -15.55 10.38 -10.51
N SER A 289 -14.93 9.69 -11.45
CA SER A 289 -14.26 10.28 -12.59
C SER A 289 -15.27 10.87 -13.57
N ASP A 290 -14.90 11.98 -14.21
CA ASP A 290 -15.64 12.50 -15.36
C ASP A 290 -15.46 11.61 -16.61
N ASN A 291 -14.48 10.71 -16.60
CA ASN A 291 -14.25 9.77 -17.69
C ASN A 291 -15.30 8.65 -17.67
N PRO A 292 -16.14 8.51 -18.71
CA PRO A 292 -17.12 7.44 -18.75
C PRO A 292 -16.42 6.08 -18.86
N ILE A 293 -16.97 5.07 -18.18
CA ILE A 293 -16.59 3.68 -18.39
C ILE A 293 -17.24 3.21 -19.70
N ALA A 294 -16.62 3.57 -20.82
CA ALA A 294 -17.03 3.13 -22.14
C ALA A 294 -16.00 2.14 -22.67
N TYR A 295 -16.27 0.84 -22.46
CA TYR A 295 -15.50 -0.23 -23.09
C TYR A 295 -16.42 -1.13 -23.89
N SER A 296 -16.07 -1.34 -25.15
CA SER A 296 -16.62 -2.38 -25.99
C SER A 296 -15.46 -3.09 -26.67
N GLN A 297 -15.58 -4.40 -26.89
CA GLN A 297 -14.55 -5.12 -27.64
C GLN A 297 -14.27 -4.42 -28.98
N GLY A 298 -13.00 -4.05 -29.21
CA GLY A 298 -12.58 -3.26 -30.37
C GLY A 298 -12.30 -1.77 -30.11
N THR A 299 -12.45 -1.27 -28.88
CA THR A 299 -11.93 0.08 -28.54
C THR A 299 -10.41 0.12 -28.63
N GLN A 300 -9.86 1.27 -29.06
CA GLN A 300 -8.41 1.43 -29.24
C GLN A 300 -7.59 1.39 -27.95
N SER A 301 -8.21 1.75 -26.82
CA SER A 301 -7.58 1.74 -25.50
C SER A 301 -8.43 1.00 -24.48
N LEU A 302 -7.76 0.43 -23.48
CA LEU A 302 -8.40 -0.17 -22.32
C LEU A 302 -8.85 0.92 -21.33
N PRO A 303 -9.97 0.71 -20.61
CA PRO A 303 -10.48 1.66 -19.64
C PRO A 303 -9.55 1.72 -18.42
N ALA A 304 -9.40 2.90 -17.82
CA ALA A 304 -8.54 3.07 -16.65
C ALA A 304 -9.12 2.48 -15.36
N LEU A 305 -10.44 2.30 -15.28
CA LEU A 305 -11.16 1.78 -14.11
C LEU A 305 -10.78 2.54 -12.83
N GLU A 306 -10.85 3.87 -12.89
CA GLU A 306 -10.31 4.77 -11.86
C GLU A 306 -10.95 4.53 -10.49
N GLU A 307 -12.27 4.33 -10.42
CA GLU A 307 -13.01 4.08 -9.18
C GLU A 307 -12.65 2.73 -8.58
N LEU A 308 -12.51 1.69 -9.41
CA LEU A 308 -12.09 0.38 -8.95
C LEU A 308 -10.67 0.41 -8.41
N CYS A 309 -9.75 1.08 -9.12
CA CYS A 309 -8.38 1.28 -8.66
C CYS A 309 -8.32 2.11 -7.36
N LEU A 310 -9.15 3.15 -7.24
CA LEU A 310 -9.26 3.97 -6.03
C LEU A 310 -9.76 3.13 -4.85
N HIS A 311 -10.82 2.35 -5.05
CA HIS A 311 -11.39 1.49 -4.02
C HIS A 311 -10.39 0.45 -3.52
N MET A 312 -9.71 -0.23 -4.45
CA MET A 312 -8.62 -1.17 -4.15
C MET A 312 -7.44 -0.51 -3.44
N GLY A 313 -7.20 0.79 -3.68
CA GLY A 313 -6.19 1.58 -2.97
C GLY A 313 -6.51 1.84 -1.49
N THR A 314 -7.75 1.62 -1.05
CA THR A 314 -8.21 1.79 0.34
C THR A 314 -8.43 0.47 1.08
N ILE A 315 -7.97 -0.63 0.48
CA ILE A 315 -7.97 -1.96 1.07
C ILE A 315 -6.52 -2.44 0.97
N TRP A 316 -5.99 -2.91 2.08
CA TRP A 316 -4.57 -3.22 2.22
C TRP A 316 -4.38 -4.71 2.50
N PRO A 317 -4.79 -5.61 1.57
CA PRO A 317 -4.45 -7.01 1.71
C PRO A 317 -2.94 -7.18 1.54
N TRP A 318 -2.32 -8.10 2.26
CA TRP A 318 -0.86 -8.31 2.19
C TRP A 318 -0.36 -8.74 0.80
N ASN A 319 -1.25 -9.33 0.00
CA ASN A 319 -1.05 -9.55 -1.44
C ASN A 319 -2.25 -8.99 -2.21
N ARG A 320 -1.99 -8.11 -3.18
CA ARG A 320 -3.02 -7.32 -3.86
C ARG A 320 -2.96 -7.51 -5.38
N PRO A 321 -4.11 -7.70 -6.07
CA PRO A 321 -4.15 -7.59 -7.52
C PRO A 321 -4.08 -6.11 -7.92
N VAL A 322 -3.26 -5.79 -8.91
CA VAL A 322 -3.15 -4.42 -9.42
C VAL A 322 -3.38 -4.42 -10.93
N TYR A 323 -4.51 -3.86 -11.33
CA TYR A 323 -4.86 -3.63 -12.73
C TYR A 323 -4.04 -2.47 -13.31
N CYS A 324 -3.67 -2.57 -14.58
CA CYS A 324 -3.07 -1.51 -15.35
C CYS A 324 -3.58 -1.56 -16.79
N PRO A 325 -4.06 -0.46 -17.37
CA PRO A 325 -4.55 -0.42 -18.76
C PRO A 325 -3.43 -0.20 -19.79
N ALA A 326 -2.16 -0.07 -19.36
CA ALA A 326 -1.06 0.25 -20.26
C ALA A 326 -0.81 -0.88 -21.28
N GLN A 327 -0.44 -0.50 -22.51
CA GLN A 327 -0.26 -1.43 -23.64
C GLN A 327 -1.54 -2.24 -23.89
N ASN A 328 -1.47 -3.56 -23.77
CA ASN A 328 -2.59 -4.48 -23.87
C ASN A 328 -3.21 -4.86 -22.51
N GLY A 329 -2.82 -4.12 -21.46
CA GLY A 329 -3.29 -4.28 -20.11
C GLY A 329 -2.71 -5.48 -19.39
N HIS A 330 -2.63 -5.40 -18.07
CA HIS A 330 -2.19 -6.50 -17.22
C HIS A 330 -2.78 -6.41 -15.82
N ILE A 331 -2.80 -7.55 -15.13
CA ILE A 331 -3.03 -7.61 -13.68
C ILE A 331 -1.82 -8.26 -13.05
N ARG A 332 -1.13 -7.51 -12.20
CA ARG A 332 0.05 -7.99 -11.46
C ARG A 332 -0.29 -8.27 -10.01
N ILE A 333 0.55 -9.07 -9.37
CA ILE A 333 0.47 -9.35 -7.93
C ILE A 333 1.44 -8.39 -7.25
N GLU A 334 0.94 -7.58 -6.33
CA GLU A 334 1.75 -6.76 -5.43
C GLU A 334 1.84 -7.46 -4.07
N MET A 335 3.06 -7.85 -3.70
CA MET A 335 3.43 -8.47 -2.44
C MET A 335 3.91 -7.40 -1.48
N ARG A 336 3.19 -7.18 -0.39
CA ARG A 336 3.37 -6.01 0.51
C ARG A 336 3.91 -6.38 1.89
N ALA A 337 4.10 -7.67 2.14
CA ALA A 337 4.40 -8.18 3.48
C ALA A 337 5.83 -7.89 3.94
N LEU A 338 6.80 -7.75 3.02
CA LEU A 338 8.20 -7.63 3.42
C LEU A 338 8.49 -6.28 4.11
N PRO A 339 9.30 -6.28 5.17
CA PRO A 339 9.81 -5.05 5.76
C PRO A 339 10.89 -4.44 4.87
N ALA A 340 11.11 -3.13 5.00
CA ALA A 340 12.23 -2.47 4.35
C ALA A 340 13.58 -2.91 4.96
N GLY A 341 14.62 -2.99 4.12
CA GLY A 341 16.03 -3.10 4.49
C GLY A 341 16.41 -4.36 5.29
N PRO A 342 17.58 -4.35 5.97
CA PRO A 342 18.53 -3.23 6.05
C PRO A 342 19.43 -3.09 4.80
N THR A 343 19.50 -4.11 3.95
CA THR A 343 20.38 -4.13 2.77
C THR A 343 19.58 -4.10 1.48
N ALA A 344 20.26 -3.74 0.38
CA ALA A 344 19.73 -3.88 -0.97
C ALA A 344 19.71 -5.33 -1.48
N ALA A 345 20.57 -6.18 -0.91
CA ALA A 345 20.74 -7.59 -1.22
C ALA A 345 19.80 -8.50 -0.42
#